data_AF-A0A2S5R2G6-F1
#
_entry.id   AF-A0A2S5R2G6-F1
#
_cell.length_a   1.000
_cell.length_b   1.000
_cell.length_c   1.000
_cell.angle_alpha   90.00
_cell.angle_beta   90.00
_cell.angle_gamma   90.00
#
_symmetry.space_group_name_H-M   'P 1'
#
loop_
_entity.id
_entity.type
_entity.pdbx_description
1 polymer ?
#
loop_
_entity_poly.entity_id
_entity_poly.type
_entity_poly.pdbx_seq_one_letter_code
_entity_poly.pdbx_strand_id
1 'polypeptide(L)'
;MKQVCIGLFGTCGGSKWRDAFMAAYQERGINFFNPQVEDWTPECADIEAEHLINDDVILFPVTSETFGTGSLSETGFSIMQALKSNTNRSVIIMIDPLVNEALQTSDPVMAKDNSRARALVRAHLKKIQHPGVYIVEDLDTMLNVSIDLYDIHTRLARLQESLKKV
;
A
#
# COMPACT_ATOMS: atom_id res chain seq x y z
N MET A 1 6.89 -23.65 3.26
CA MET A 1 7.25 -22.21 3.19
C MET A 1 6.00 -21.38 2.94
N LYS A 2 5.67 -20.42 3.82
CA LYS A 2 4.67 -19.37 3.48
C LYS A 2 5.25 -18.57 2.31
N GLN A 3 4.49 -18.41 1.23
CA GLN A 3 4.91 -17.53 0.14
C GLN A 3 4.74 -16.09 0.59
N VAL A 4 5.79 -15.28 0.46
CA VAL A 4 5.71 -13.84 0.73
C VAL A 4 4.83 -13.20 -0.35
N CYS A 5 3.98 -12.27 0.05
CA CYS A 5 3.05 -11.57 -0.84
C CYS A 5 3.13 -10.04 -0.66
N ILE A 6 3.02 -9.32 -1.77
CA ILE A 6 2.87 -7.85 -1.81
C ILE A 6 1.41 -7.50 -2.16
N GLY A 7 0.71 -6.76 -1.30
CA GLY A 7 -0.64 -6.26 -1.57
C GLY A 7 -0.67 -4.86 -2.18
N LEU A 8 -1.31 -4.69 -3.35
CA LEU A 8 -1.37 -3.44 -4.12
C LEU A 8 -2.62 -2.60 -3.77
N PHE A 9 -2.73 -2.13 -2.52
CA PHE A 9 -3.86 -1.33 -2.05
C PHE A 9 -3.72 0.16 -2.40
N GLY A 10 -4.58 1.02 -1.88
CA GLY A 10 -4.56 2.46 -2.17
C GLY A 10 -5.40 2.85 -3.38
N THR A 11 -4.95 3.87 -4.12
CA THR A 11 -5.73 4.55 -5.16
C THR A 11 -6.35 3.56 -6.15
N CYS A 12 -7.66 3.68 -6.33
CA CYS A 12 -8.48 2.83 -7.19
C CYS A 12 -9.16 3.65 -8.31
N GLY A 13 -10.15 3.07 -9.00
CA GLY A 13 -10.83 3.71 -10.11
C GLY A 13 -10.02 3.64 -11.42
N GLY A 14 -9.88 4.75 -12.13
CA GLY A 14 -9.17 4.78 -13.43
C GLY A 14 -7.64 4.82 -13.35
N SER A 15 -7.06 4.75 -12.14
CA SER A 15 -5.60 4.85 -11.96
C SER A 15 -4.89 3.60 -12.50
N LYS A 16 -3.73 3.82 -13.13
CA LYS A 16 -2.90 2.78 -13.76
C LYS A 16 -1.56 2.55 -13.06
N TRP A 17 -1.39 3.07 -11.85
CA TRP A 17 -0.11 2.95 -11.13
C TRP A 17 0.33 1.49 -10.95
N ARG A 18 -0.63 0.57 -10.83
CA ARG A 18 -0.37 -0.87 -10.64
C ARG A 18 0.31 -1.52 -11.83
N ASP A 19 0.11 -1.03 -13.05
CA ASP A 19 0.58 -1.71 -14.27
C ASP A 19 2.11 -1.88 -14.26
N ALA A 20 2.84 -0.81 -13.92
CA ALA A 20 4.30 -0.84 -13.82
C ALA A 20 4.79 -1.75 -12.69
N PHE A 21 4.08 -1.77 -11.56
CA PHE A 21 4.42 -2.62 -10.41
C PHE A 21 4.21 -4.09 -10.72
N MET A 22 3.03 -4.45 -11.26
CA MET A 22 2.70 -5.81 -11.65
C MET A 22 3.69 -6.34 -12.70
N ALA A 23 4.04 -5.54 -13.71
CA ALA A 23 5.04 -5.91 -14.71
C ALA A 23 6.40 -6.21 -14.07
N ALA A 24 6.89 -5.33 -13.19
CA ALA A 24 8.16 -5.52 -12.49
C ALA A 24 8.15 -6.75 -11.56
N TYR A 25 7.02 -7.02 -10.89
CA TYR A 25 6.86 -8.18 -10.03
C TYR A 25 6.80 -9.49 -10.81
N GLN A 26 6.07 -9.51 -11.93
CA GLN A 26 6.01 -10.67 -12.83
C GLN A 26 7.39 -11.01 -13.40
N GLU A 27 8.13 -10.02 -13.88
CA GLU A 27 9.50 -10.21 -14.40
C GLU A 27 10.43 -10.84 -13.36
N ARG A 28 10.26 -10.49 -12.08
CA ARG A 28 11.07 -10.98 -10.95
C ARG A 28 10.52 -12.24 -10.28
N GLY A 29 9.34 -12.73 -10.67
CA GLY A 29 8.67 -13.85 -10.01
C GLY A 29 8.24 -13.55 -8.57
N ILE A 30 7.89 -12.29 -8.28
CA ILE A 30 7.36 -11.83 -6.99
C ILE A 30 5.86 -12.08 -6.95
N ASN A 31 5.34 -12.66 -5.87
CA ASN A 31 3.87 -12.80 -5.72
C ASN A 31 3.27 -11.50 -5.22
N PHE A 32 2.09 -11.22 -5.76
CA PHE A 32 1.35 -10.05 -5.36
C PHE A 32 -0.15 -10.27 -5.47
N PHE A 33 -0.90 -9.46 -4.72
CA PHE A 33 -2.35 -9.38 -4.77
C PHE A 33 -2.77 -8.01 -5.30
N ASN A 34 -3.60 -8.01 -6.34
CA ASN A 34 -4.24 -6.80 -6.85
C ASN A 34 -5.71 -6.78 -6.43
N PRO A 35 -6.15 -5.87 -5.54
CA PRO A 35 -7.54 -5.74 -5.14
C PRO A 35 -8.45 -5.21 -6.26
N GLN A 36 -7.87 -4.59 -7.29
CA GLN A 36 -8.65 -4.01 -8.39
C GLN A 36 -9.00 -5.06 -9.43
N VAL A 37 -10.29 -5.42 -9.47
CA VAL A 37 -10.90 -6.33 -10.45
C VAL A 37 -11.90 -5.59 -11.35
N GLU A 38 -12.17 -6.12 -12.55
CA GLU A 38 -13.15 -5.53 -13.48
C GLU A 38 -14.60 -5.67 -12.94
N ASP A 39 -14.95 -6.86 -12.44
CA ASP A 39 -16.29 -7.18 -11.91
C ASP A 39 -16.23 -7.31 -10.39
N TRP A 40 -16.27 -6.18 -9.69
CA TRP A 40 -16.28 -6.17 -8.22
C TRP A 40 -17.59 -6.73 -7.67
N THR A 41 -17.49 -7.63 -6.70
CA THR A 41 -18.61 -8.25 -5.98
C THR A 41 -18.44 -8.08 -4.46
N PRO A 42 -19.49 -8.16 -3.64
CA PRO A 42 -19.36 -8.09 -2.19
C PRO A 42 -18.35 -9.08 -1.60
N GLU A 43 -18.20 -10.25 -2.21
CA GLU A 43 -17.23 -11.28 -1.82
C GLU A 43 -15.77 -10.84 -2.04
N CYS A 44 -15.52 -9.92 -2.99
CA CYS A 44 -14.20 -9.30 -3.16
C CYS A 44 -13.78 -8.55 -1.90
N ALA A 45 -14.70 -7.93 -1.16
CA ALA A 45 -14.39 -7.21 0.06
C ALA A 45 -13.75 -8.11 1.14
N ASP A 46 -14.26 -9.33 1.28
CA ASP A 46 -13.73 -10.31 2.24
C ASP A 46 -12.31 -10.77 1.84
N ILE A 47 -12.09 -11.01 0.54
CA ILE A 47 -10.77 -11.37 0.00
C ILE A 47 -9.76 -10.22 0.19
N GLU A 48 -10.17 -9.00 -0.11
CA GLU A 48 -9.35 -7.80 0.08
C GLU A 48 -8.99 -7.61 1.55
N ALA A 49 -9.94 -7.81 2.47
CA ALA A 49 -9.70 -7.74 3.91
C ALA A 49 -8.71 -8.81 4.38
N GLU A 50 -8.81 -10.05 3.89
CA GLU A 50 -7.85 -11.11 4.20
C GLU A 50 -6.44 -10.76 3.72
N HIS A 51 -6.28 -10.28 2.49
CA HIS A 51 -4.98 -9.87 1.97
C HIS A 51 -4.40 -8.66 2.73
N LEU A 52 -5.25 -7.68 3.07
CA LEU A 52 -4.83 -6.51 3.84
C LEU A 52 -4.30 -6.88 5.22
N ILE A 53 -4.75 -8.01 5.79
CA ILE A 53 -4.33 -8.49 7.11
C ILE A 53 -3.16 -9.49 7.04
N ASN A 54 -3.01 -10.23 5.94
CA ASN A 54 -2.07 -11.36 5.88
C ASN A 54 -0.85 -11.17 4.96
N ASP A 55 -0.91 -10.25 3.99
CA ASP A 55 0.21 -9.98 3.08
C ASP A 55 1.40 -9.35 3.83
N ASP A 56 2.62 -9.69 3.45
CA ASP A 56 3.82 -9.33 4.21
C ASP A 56 4.27 -7.89 3.91
N VAL A 57 4.04 -7.41 2.68
CA VAL A 57 4.28 -6.03 2.26
C VAL A 57 2.97 -5.43 1.74
N ILE A 58 2.56 -4.29 2.29
CA ILE A 58 1.36 -3.56 1.88
C ILE A 58 1.76 -2.24 1.24
N LEU A 59 1.25 -1.98 0.04
CA LEU A 59 1.39 -0.70 -0.65
C LEU A 59 0.12 0.12 -0.49
N PHE A 60 0.29 1.40 -0.17
CA PHE A 60 -0.81 2.33 0.01
C PHE A 60 -0.52 3.70 -0.65
N PRO A 61 -0.41 3.77 -2.00
CA PRO A 61 -0.32 5.03 -2.71
C PRO A 61 -1.68 5.74 -2.78
N VAL A 62 -1.71 7.00 -2.37
CA VAL A 62 -2.81 7.95 -2.58
C VAL A 62 -2.37 8.97 -3.62
N THR A 63 -2.50 8.61 -4.90
CA THR A 63 -2.06 9.44 -6.02
C THR A 63 -2.98 10.65 -6.21
N SER A 64 -2.54 11.58 -7.05
CA SER A 64 -3.26 12.79 -7.41
C SER A 64 -4.46 12.56 -8.36
N GLU A 65 -4.63 11.34 -8.86
CA GLU A 65 -5.61 11.01 -9.91
C GLU A 65 -7.05 10.89 -9.39
N THR A 66 -7.23 10.78 -8.07
CA THR A 66 -8.54 10.73 -7.42
C THR A 66 -8.54 11.54 -6.14
N PHE A 67 -9.72 11.84 -5.58
CA PHE A 67 -9.80 12.36 -4.21
C PHE A 67 -9.32 11.33 -3.17
N GLY A 68 -9.31 10.04 -3.48
CA GLY A 68 -8.68 9.01 -2.64
C GLY A 68 -9.23 8.95 -1.21
N THR A 69 -10.49 9.35 -0.98
CA THR A 69 -11.07 9.48 0.37
C THR A 69 -11.03 8.15 1.13
N GLY A 70 -11.46 7.05 0.49
CA GLY A 70 -11.38 5.71 1.07
C GLY A 70 -9.94 5.33 1.40
N SER A 71 -9.02 5.53 0.45
CA SER A 71 -7.61 5.20 0.64
C SER A 71 -6.95 6.03 1.77
N LEU A 72 -7.29 7.31 1.90
CA LEU A 72 -6.84 8.15 3.01
C LEU A 72 -7.36 7.64 4.35
N SER A 73 -8.63 7.24 4.42
CA SER A 73 -9.23 6.67 5.63
C SER A 73 -8.59 5.33 6.02
N GLU A 74 -8.35 4.46 5.05
CA GLU A 74 -7.75 3.13 5.27
C GLU A 74 -6.26 3.18 5.59
N THR A 75 -5.57 4.29 5.32
CA THR A 75 -4.16 4.46 5.67
C THR A 75 -3.93 4.23 7.17
N GLY A 76 -4.76 4.84 8.03
CA GLY A 76 -4.65 4.66 9.48
C GLY A 76 -4.97 3.23 9.93
N PHE A 77 -5.98 2.60 9.31
CA PHE A 77 -6.36 1.21 9.58
C PHE A 77 -5.24 0.24 9.20
N SER A 78 -4.66 0.41 8.00
CA SER A 78 -3.58 -0.43 7.47
C SER A 78 -2.32 -0.36 8.34
N ILE A 79 -1.97 0.85 8.80
CA ILE A 79 -0.88 1.04 9.77
C ILE A 79 -1.19 0.29 11.05
N MET A 80 -2.38 0.49 11.64
CA MET A 80 -2.75 -0.18 12.88
C MET A 80 -2.70 -1.70 12.78
N GLN A 81 -3.09 -2.27 11.63
CA GLN A 81 -2.99 -3.71 11.40
C GLN A 81 -1.53 -4.18 11.31
N ALA A 82 -0.63 -3.41 10.70
CA ALA A 82 0.80 -3.72 10.73
C ALA A 82 1.44 -3.53 12.12
N LEU A 83 0.89 -2.64 12.95
CA LEU A 83 1.29 -2.46 14.34
C LEU A 83 0.76 -3.58 15.27
N LYS A 84 -0.34 -4.24 14.90
CA LYS A 84 -0.96 -5.29 15.71
C LYS A 84 -0.24 -6.64 15.57
N SER A 85 0.75 -6.80 16.46
CA SER A 85 1.31 -8.02 17.05
C SER A 85 2.00 -9.08 16.17
N ASN A 86 3.28 -9.33 16.51
CA ASN A 86 4.09 -10.53 16.25
C ASN A 86 4.37 -10.93 14.79
N THR A 87 4.01 -10.11 13.82
CA THR A 87 4.30 -10.36 12.40
C THR A 87 5.32 -9.36 11.88
N ASN A 88 6.31 -9.85 11.13
CA ASN A 88 7.20 -8.97 10.37
C ASN A 88 6.39 -8.51 9.16
N ARG A 89 5.64 -7.42 9.29
CA ARG A 89 4.90 -6.80 8.18
C ARG A 89 5.46 -5.42 7.89
N SER A 90 5.40 -5.04 6.62
CA SER A 90 5.84 -3.74 6.16
C SER A 90 4.72 -3.03 5.42
N VAL A 91 4.46 -1.77 5.76
CA VAL A 91 3.48 -0.91 5.08
C VAL A 91 4.22 0.26 4.48
N ILE A 92 4.04 0.47 3.18
CA ILE A 92 4.64 1.57 2.43
C ILE A 92 3.52 2.52 2.02
N ILE A 93 3.64 3.78 2.41
CA ILE A 93 2.61 4.80 2.19
C ILE A 93 3.20 5.91 1.34
N MET A 94 2.45 6.30 0.31
CA MET A 94 2.72 7.47 -0.51
C MET A 94 1.44 8.29 -0.58
N ILE A 95 1.52 9.60 -0.36
CA ILE A 95 0.36 10.48 -0.47
C ILE A 95 0.81 11.71 -1.24
N ASP A 96 0.30 11.84 -2.47
CA ASP A 96 0.46 13.07 -3.23
C ASP A 96 -0.12 14.24 -2.43
N PRO A 97 0.56 15.40 -2.38
CA PRO A 97 0.10 16.53 -1.58
C PRO A 97 -1.22 17.11 -2.10
N LEU A 98 -1.47 17.00 -3.40
CA LEU A 98 -2.59 17.60 -4.11
C LEU A 98 -3.18 16.61 -5.12
N VAL A 99 -4.45 16.81 -5.48
CA VAL A 99 -5.05 16.17 -6.65
C VAL A 99 -4.59 16.88 -7.93
N ASN A 100 -4.73 16.23 -9.08
CA ASN A 100 -4.32 16.79 -10.36
C ASN A 100 -5.14 18.05 -10.75
N GLU A 101 -4.64 18.83 -11.70
CA GLU A 101 -5.26 20.10 -12.11
C GLU A 101 -6.69 19.93 -12.65
N ALA A 102 -6.98 18.80 -13.30
CA ALA A 102 -8.31 18.48 -13.81
C ALA A 102 -9.32 18.38 -12.65
N LEU A 103 -8.98 17.66 -11.57
CA LEU A 103 -9.83 17.55 -10.39
C LEU A 103 -9.95 18.89 -9.65
N GLN A 104 -8.85 19.63 -9.51
CA GLN A 104 -8.86 20.98 -8.91
C GLN A 104 -9.80 21.94 -9.66
N THR A 105 -9.85 21.84 -10.98
CA THR A 105 -10.71 22.68 -11.82
C THR A 105 -12.16 22.22 -11.78
N SER A 106 -12.40 20.89 -11.81
CA SER A 106 -13.75 20.33 -11.85
C SER A 106 -14.52 20.53 -10.55
N ASP A 107 -13.83 20.46 -9.40
CA ASP A 107 -14.43 20.69 -8.08
C ASP A 107 -13.41 21.36 -7.13
N PRO A 108 -13.28 22.70 -7.20
CA PRO A 108 -12.32 23.44 -6.38
C PRO A 108 -12.57 23.34 -4.87
N VAL A 109 -13.84 23.17 -4.47
CA VAL A 109 -14.22 23.07 -3.05
C VAL A 109 -13.75 21.74 -2.49
N MET A 110 -14.11 20.63 -3.16
CA MET A 110 -13.66 19.29 -2.79
C MET A 110 -12.14 19.17 -2.86
N ALA A 111 -11.49 19.74 -3.87
CA ALA A 111 -10.04 19.71 -4.01
C ALA A 111 -9.33 20.43 -2.85
N LYS A 112 -9.86 21.57 -2.39
CA LYS A 112 -9.33 22.29 -1.22
C LYS A 112 -9.48 21.49 0.06
N ASP A 113 -10.64 20.89 0.29
CA ASP A 113 -10.89 20.05 1.47
C ASP A 113 -10.03 18.79 1.46
N ASN A 114 -9.87 18.18 0.29
CA ASN A 114 -9.01 17.03 0.09
C ASN A 114 -7.52 17.36 0.31
N SER A 115 -7.06 18.52 -0.16
CA SER A 115 -5.69 19.01 0.09
C SER A 115 -5.44 19.19 1.59
N ARG A 116 -6.42 19.69 2.34
CA ARG A 116 -6.35 19.78 3.81
C ARG A 116 -6.27 18.39 4.44
N ALA A 117 -7.11 17.44 4.00
CA ALA A 117 -7.09 16.07 4.51
C ALA A 117 -5.74 15.38 4.27
N ARG A 118 -5.20 15.46 3.04
CA ARG A 118 -3.87 14.96 2.68
C ARG A 118 -2.78 15.57 3.56
N ALA A 119 -2.80 16.90 3.74
CA ALA A 119 -1.83 17.60 4.59
C ALA A 119 -1.86 17.12 6.05
N LEU A 120 -3.06 16.93 6.61
CA LEU A 120 -3.23 16.43 7.99
C LEU A 120 -2.72 14.99 8.13
N VAL A 121 -3.11 14.09 7.23
CA VAL A 121 -2.64 12.69 7.27
C VAL A 121 -1.13 12.63 7.11
N ARG A 122 -0.54 13.36 6.15
CA ARG A 122 0.92 13.43 5.99
C ARG A 122 1.62 13.98 7.24
N ALA A 123 1.03 14.96 7.93
CA ALA A 123 1.58 15.47 9.18
C ALA A 123 1.58 14.41 10.30
N HIS A 124 0.54 13.58 10.38
CA HIS A 124 0.49 12.44 11.30
C HIS A 124 1.51 11.36 10.94
N LEU A 125 1.62 11.00 9.66
CA LEU A 125 2.58 10.01 9.18
C LEU A 125 4.01 10.37 9.57
N LYS A 126 4.41 11.65 9.46
CA LYS A 126 5.74 12.14 9.88
C LYS A 126 6.05 11.93 11.37
N LYS A 127 5.06 11.63 12.21
CA LYS A 127 5.24 11.36 13.64
C LYS A 127 5.32 9.86 13.95
N ILE A 128 5.07 9.00 12.98
CA ILE A 128 5.14 7.56 13.16
C ILE A 128 6.60 7.13 13.13
N GLN A 129 7.02 6.44 14.18
CA GLN A 129 8.35 5.85 14.30
C GLN A 129 8.19 4.36 14.56
N HIS A 130 7.98 3.60 13.49
CA HIS A 130 7.82 2.16 13.58
C HIS A 130 8.63 1.47 12.47
N PRO A 131 9.42 0.43 12.78
CA PRO A 131 10.30 -0.22 11.80
C PRO A 131 9.55 -0.89 10.64
N GLY A 132 8.26 -1.19 10.81
CA GLY A 132 7.39 -1.73 9.75
C GLY A 132 6.61 -0.69 8.96
N VAL A 133 6.82 0.61 9.16
CA VAL A 133 6.07 1.67 8.45
C VAL A 133 7.04 2.55 7.68
N TYR A 134 6.83 2.65 6.36
CA TYR A 134 7.68 3.37 5.41
C TYR A 134 6.84 4.44 4.72
N ILE A 135 7.38 5.65 4.65
CA ILE A 135 6.72 6.79 3.99
C ILE A 135 7.64 7.21 2.85
N VAL A 136 7.11 7.26 1.64
CA VAL A 136 7.85 7.60 0.42
C VAL A 136 7.11 8.71 -0.34
N GLU A 137 7.84 9.48 -1.14
CA GLU A 137 7.29 10.66 -1.81
C GLU A 137 6.80 10.37 -3.24
N ASP A 138 7.20 9.25 -3.84
CA ASP A 138 6.88 8.90 -5.23
C ASP A 138 6.75 7.39 -5.45
N LEU A 139 6.15 7.03 -6.59
CA LEU A 139 5.88 5.64 -6.97
C LEU A 139 7.15 4.84 -7.30
N ASP A 140 8.19 5.47 -7.86
CA ASP A 140 9.43 4.77 -8.20
C ASP A 140 10.16 4.32 -6.93
N THR A 141 10.24 5.20 -5.94
CA THR A 141 10.76 4.90 -4.61
C THR A 141 9.90 3.83 -3.93
N MET A 142 8.56 3.92 -4.02
CA MET A 142 7.66 2.89 -3.48
C MET A 142 7.94 1.52 -4.09
N LEU A 143 8.09 1.43 -5.42
CA LEU A 143 8.40 0.19 -6.12
C LEU A 143 9.72 -0.39 -5.64
N ASN A 144 10.78 0.40 -5.63
CA ASN A 144 12.10 -0.07 -5.21
C ASN A 144 12.09 -0.58 -3.75
N VAL A 145 11.51 0.18 -2.83
CA VAL A 145 11.40 -0.22 -1.42
C VAL A 145 10.56 -1.49 -1.26
N SER A 146 9.49 -1.65 -2.04
CA SER A 146 8.65 -2.87 -1.99
C SER A 146 9.41 -4.14 -2.38
N ILE A 147 10.29 -4.04 -3.37
CA ILE A 147 11.12 -5.15 -3.85
C ILE A 147 12.15 -5.52 -2.77
N ASP A 148 12.84 -4.53 -2.22
CA ASP A 148 13.83 -4.76 -1.16
C ASP A 148 13.19 -5.41 0.07
N LEU A 149 12.01 -4.95 0.47
CA LEU A 149 11.27 -5.52 1.59
C LEU A 149 10.81 -6.95 1.31
N TYR A 150 10.32 -7.25 0.09
CA TYR A 150 9.97 -8.61 -0.30
C TYR A 150 11.16 -9.57 -0.17
N ASP A 151 12.35 -9.15 -0.60
CA ASP A 151 13.58 -9.94 -0.47
C ASP A 151 13.95 -10.18 1.00
N ILE A 152 13.83 -9.15 1.84
CA ILE A 152 14.07 -9.24 3.28
C ILE A 152 13.10 -10.24 3.93
N HIS A 153 11.80 -10.11 3.67
CA HIS A 153 10.77 -11.02 4.19
C HIS A 153 10.99 -12.45 3.74
N THR A 154 11.34 -12.65 2.47
CA THR A 154 11.61 -13.97 1.91
C THR A 154 12.81 -14.63 2.59
N ARG A 155 13.89 -13.87 2.81
CA ARG A 155 15.08 -14.36 3.54
C ARG A 155 14.75 -14.70 4.99
N LEU A 156 13.98 -13.85 5.66
CA LEU A 156 13.59 -14.04 7.05
C LEU A 156 12.71 -15.28 7.23
N ALA A 157 11.75 -15.50 6.34
CA ALA A 157 10.90 -16.69 6.34
C ALA A 157 11.72 -17.97 6.18
N ARG A 158 12.72 -17.99 5.28
CA ARG A 158 13.64 -19.12 5.09
C ARG A 158 14.49 -19.39 6.34
N LEU A 159 15.01 -18.32 6.96
CA LEU A 159 15.79 -18.42 8.21
C LEU A 159 14.94 -19.02 9.33
N GLN A 160 13.73 -18.51 9.55
CA GLN A 160 12.82 -19.03 10.58
C GLN A 160 12.46 -20.50 10.34
N GLU A 161 12.25 -20.91 9.10
CA GLU A 161 11.98 -22.31 8.74
C GLU A 161 13.20 -23.22 9.02
N SER A 162 14.42 -22.75 8.77
CA SER A 162 15.65 -23.50 9.09
C SER A 162 15.85 -23.68 10.60
N LEU A 163 15.52 -22.67 11.40
CA LEU A 163 15.69 -22.69 12.85
C LEU A 163 14.64 -23.55 13.57
N LYS A 164 13.43 -23.69 13.00
CA LYS A 164 12.37 -24.57 13.52
C LYS A 164 12.65 -26.07 13.33
N LYS A 165 13.66 -26.44 12.55
CA LYS A 165 14.03 -27.84 12.27
C LYS A 165 15.04 -28.41 13.29
N VAL A 166 15.33 -27.68 14.37
CA VAL A 166 16.20 -28.09 15.49
C VAL A 166 15.35 -28.52 16.67
#